data_AF-A0A8E2J7F7-F1
#
_entry.id   AF-A0A8E2J7F7-F1
#
_cell.length_a   1.000
_cell.length_b   1.000
_cell.length_c   1.000
_cell.angle_alpha   90.00
_cell.angle_beta   90.00
_cell.angle_gamma   90.00
#
_symmetry.space_group_name_H-M   'P 1'
#
loop_
_entity.id
_entity.type
_entity.pdbx_description
1 polymer ?
#
loop_
_entity_poly.entity_id
_entity_poly.type
_entity_poly.pdbx_seq_one_letter_code
_entity_poly.pdbx_strand_id
1 'polypeptide(L)'
;QKHDIRLGDIVVSAPGDGNGGVFQYDFGKTIQAVTSLKAQYEIDGHQLKEAINRILEKRPRLCQKYKQPDSSTDRLFKPEATHHSNCAVDCVYDSSKLISRHGGTEEEDNPAIDYGLIASANQQMKDALIRDRLAYEKDVLCFEMGAAGLMNLFPCLVIRGICDYSDSHKNQE
;
A
#
# COMPACT_ATOMS: atom_id res chain seq x y z
N GLN A 1 15.24 -2.20 0.09
CA GLN A 1 13.95 -1.49 0.04
C GLN A 1 13.78 -0.79 1.39
N LYS A 2 13.40 0.49 1.42
CA LYS A 2 13.31 1.26 2.68
C LYS A 2 12.02 0.99 3.46
N HIS A 3 10.94 0.68 2.74
CA HIS A 3 9.62 0.42 3.28
C HIS A 3 9.23 -1.03 2.99
N ASP A 4 8.70 -1.73 3.99
CA ASP A 4 8.23 -3.11 3.86
C ASP A 4 6.70 -3.13 3.68
N ILE A 5 6.20 -2.57 2.56
CA ILE A 5 4.76 -2.42 2.27
C ILE A 5 4.07 -3.79 2.11
N ARG A 6 3.01 -4.08 2.85
CA ARG A 6 2.30 -5.37 2.87
C ARG A 6 0.88 -5.30 2.32
N LEU A 7 0.32 -6.45 1.98
CA LEU A 7 -1.10 -6.55 1.62
C LEU A 7 -1.97 -6.18 2.82
N GLY A 8 -2.94 -5.32 2.59
CA GLY A 8 -3.81 -4.77 3.65
C GLY A 8 -3.32 -3.45 4.23
N ASP A 9 -2.04 -3.08 4.04
CA ASP A 9 -1.53 -1.78 4.49
C ASP A 9 -2.21 -0.62 3.77
N ILE A 10 -2.11 0.56 4.37
CA ILE A 10 -2.72 1.78 3.89
C ILE A 10 -1.61 2.78 3.57
N VAL A 11 -1.63 3.33 2.36
CA VAL A 11 -0.75 4.42 1.96
C VAL A 11 -1.55 5.71 1.86
N VAL A 12 -1.10 6.74 2.56
CA VAL A 12 -1.65 8.09 2.53
C VAL A 12 -0.67 9.00 1.79
N SER A 13 -1.16 9.71 0.77
CA SER A 13 -0.33 10.63 0.00
C SER A 13 0.18 11.77 0.90
N ALA A 14 1.49 11.91 1.02
CA ALA A 14 2.13 13.02 1.73
C ALA A 14 3.11 13.75 0.80
N PRO A 15 3.27 15.08 0.95
CA PRO A 15 4.29 15.82 0.21
C PRO A 15 5.68 15.29 0.58
N GLY A 16 6.53 15.01 -0.41
CA GLY A 16 7.94 14.69 -0.19
C GLY A 16 8.80 15.93 0.09
N ASP A 17 10.02 15.72 0.56
CA ASP A 17 10.98 16.75 1.03
C ASP A 17 11.45 17.77 -0.02
N GLY A 18 10.91 17.75 -1.24
CA GLY A 18 11.25 18.75 -2.24
C GLY A 18 10.52 18.59 -3.55
N ASN A 19 9.53 19.44 -3.80
CA ASN A 19 9.14 19.85 -5.15
C ASN A 19 8.43 21.23 -5.12
N GLY A 20 9.15 22.25 -5.62
CA GLY A 20 8.60 23.30 -6.49
C GLY A 20 7.80 24.46 -5.89
N GLY A 21 8.51 25.53 -5.50
CA GLY A 21 8.30 26.95 -5.90
C GLY A 21 6.96 27.68 -5.79
N VAL A 22 5.83 27.02 -5.50
CA VAL A 22 4.51 27.65 -5.32
C VAL A 22 3.75 26.94 -4.22
N PHE A 23 3.48 27.65 -3.13
CA PHE A 23 2.76 27.16 -1.96
C PHE A 23 1.28 27.55 -2.09
N GLN A 24 0.40 26.58 -2.38
CA GLN A 24 -1.03 26.81 -2.35
C GLN A 24 -1.50 26.83 -0.88
N TYR A 25 -1.90 28.00 -0.39
CA TYR A 25 -2.18 28.25 1.03
C TYR A 25 -3.19 27.27 1.66
N ASP A 26 -4.23 26.86 0.91
CA ASP A 26 -5.24 25.93 1.41
C ASP A 26 -4.70 24.49 1.55
N PHE A 27 -3.72 24.11 0.73
CA PHE A 27 -3.01 22.83 0.89
C PHE A 27 -2.23 22.79 2.21
N GLY A 28 -1.75 23.94 2.71
CA GLY A 28 -1.04 24.03 3.98
C GLY A 28 -1.84 23.50 5.17
N LYS A 29 -3.16 23.74 5.21
CA LYS A 29 -4.03 23.22 6.29
C LYS A 29 -4.16 21.69 6.22
N THR A 30 -4.32 21.14 5.02
CA THR A 30 -4.39 19.69 4.81
C THR A 30 -3.07 19.02 5.18
N ILE A 31 -1.94 19.60 4.79
CA ILE A 31 -0.60 19.10 5.14
C ILE A 31 -0.39 19.11 6.65
N GLN A 32 -0.81 20.17 7.35
CA GLN A 32 -0.72 20.24 8.80
C GLN A 32 -1.57 19.15 9.48
N ALA A 33 -2.80 18.94 9.02
CA ALA A 33 -3.67 17.89 9.56
C ALA A 33 -3.09 16.49 9.36
N VAL A 34 -2.53 16.20 8.17
CA VAL A 34 -1.86 14.93 7.88
C VAL A 34 -0.61 14.74 8.73
N THR A 35 0.20 15.79 8.92
CA THR A 35 1.40 15.75 9.76
C THR A 35 1.04 15.46 11.22
N SER A 36 0.02 16.13 11.75
CA SER A 36 -0.48 15.87 13.10
C SER A 36 -1.02 14.45 13.25
N LEU A 37 -1.74 13.95 12.25
CA LEU A 37 -2.29 12.58 12.28
C LEU A 37 -1.18 11.54 12.23
N LYS A 38 -0.16 11.74 11.38
CA LYS A 38 1.03 10.89 11.31
C LYS A 38 1.74 10.83 12.67
N ALA A 39 2.01 11.98 13.28
CA ALA A 39 2.66 12.04 14.60
C ALA A 39 1.83 11.34 15.69
N GLN A 40 0.50 11.50 15.66
CA GLN A 40 -0.40 10.83 16.60
C GLN A 40 -0.34 9.30 16.47
N TYR A 41 -0.31 8.77 15.24
CA TYR A 41 -0.20 7.33 15.00
C TYR A 41 1.19 6.79 15.31
N GLU A 42 2.25 7.58 15.09
CA GLU A 42 3.61 7.19 15.50
C GLU A 42 3.73 7.05 17.04
N ILE A 43 2.99 7.84 17.82
CA ILE A 43 3.07 7.82 19.28
C ILE A 43 2.13 6.76 19.87
N ASP A 44 0.88 6.74 19.43
CA ASP A 44 -0.20 5.99 20.09
C ASP A 44 -0.70 4.78 19.29
N GLY A 45 -0.19 4.58 18.06
CA GLY A 45 -0.72 3.63 17.10
C GLY A 45 -2.14 3.97 16.64
N HIS A 46 -2.83 2.99 16.06
CA HIS A 46 -4.24 3.15 15.67
C HIS A 46 -5.12 1.95 16.07
N GLN A 47 -6.43 2.17 16.10
CA GLN A 47 -7.41 1.16 16.53
C GLN A 47 -8.17 0.48 15.37
N LEU A 48 -7.57 0.42 14.17
CA LEU A 48 -8.25 -0.09 12.97
C LEU A 48 -8.62 -1.56 13.12
N LYS A 49 -7.69 -2.39 13.60
CA LYS A 49 -7.89 -3.83 13.79
C LYS A 49 -9.02 -4.11 14.77
N GLU A 50 -9.03 -3.43 15.91
CA GLU A 50 -10.04 -3.55 16.95
C GLU A 50 -11.40 -3.09 16.44
N ALA A 51 -11.44 -1.98 15.69
CA ALA A 51 -12.66 -1.46 15.10
C ALA A 51 -13.25 -2.46 14.08
N ILE A 52 -12.43 -3.03 13.20
CA ILE A 52 -12.84 -4.05 12.24
C ILE A 52 -13.35 -5.29 12.97
N ASN A 53 -12.59 -5.82 13.92
CA ASN A 53 -12.97 -7.02 14.68
C ASN A 53 -14.31 -6.84 15.41
N ARG A 54 -14.50 -5.70 16.08
CA ARG A 54 -15.79 -5.36 16.74
C ARG A 54 -16.97 -5.36 15.77
N ILE A 55 -16.77 -4.95 14.51
CA ILE A 55 -17.82 -4.98 13.48
C ILE A 55 -18.08 -6.42 13.03
N LEU A 56 -17.03 -7.19 12.79
CA LEU A 56 -17.13 -8.57 12.28
C LEU A 56 -17.73 -9.53 13.31
N GLU A 57 -17.39 -9.38 14.60
CA GLU A 57 -18.01 -10.13 15.70
C GLU A 57 -19.53 -9.95 15.75
N LYS A 58 -20.00 -8.72 15.52
CA LYS A 58 -21.44 -8.39 15.52
C LYS A 58 -22.14 -8.79 14.23
N ARG A 59 -21.40 -9.11 13.16
CA ARG A 59 -21.95 -9.37 11.82
C ARG A 59 -21.30 -10.62 11.19
N PRO A 60 -21.66 -11.84 11.64
CA PRO A 60 -21.04 -13.08 11.15
C PRO A 60 -21.11 -13.28 9.62
N ARG A 61 -22.18 -12.80 8.98
CA ARG A 61 -22.30 -12.82 7.51
C ARG A 61 -21.23 -12.00 6.80
N LEU A 62 -20.79 -10.88 7.39
CA LEU A 62 -19.70 -10.08 6.85
C LEU A 62 -18.35 -10.74 7.12
N CYS A 63 -18.18 -11.38 8.28
CA CYS A 63 -16.94 -12.09 8.62
C CYS A 63 -16.56 -13.14 7.57
N GLN A 64 -17.53 -13.88 7.02
CA GLN A 64 -17.26 -14.87 5.97
C GLN A 64 -16.65 -14.29 4.69
N LYS A 65 -16.89 -13.00 4.39
CA LYS A 65 -16.47 -12.37 3.14
C LYS A 65 -15.38 -11.30 3.31
N TYR A 66 -15.34 -10.64 4.45
CA TYR A 66 -14.52 -9.44 4.70
C TYR A 66 -13.57 -9.61 5.87
N LYS A 67 -13.39 -10.83 6.42
CA LYS A 67 -12.30 -11.05 7.37
C LYS A 67 -10.96 -10.78 6.68
N GLN A 68 -9.99 -10.33 7.45
CA GLN A 68 -8.61 -10.25 6.98
C GLN A 68 -8.12 -11.66 6.57
N PRO A 69 -7.49 -11.78 5.39
CA PRO A 69 -6.81 -13.00 4.99
C PRO A 69 -5.70 -13.40 5.98
N ASP A 70 -5.27 -14.65 5.90
CA ASP A 70 -4.14 -15.11 6.73
C ASP A 70 -2.82 -14.48 6.24
N SER A 71 -1.90 -14.17 7.15
CA SER A 71 -0.60 -13.58 6.78
C SER A 71 0.22 -14.38 5.75
N SER A 72 0.00 -15.70 5.66
CA SER A 72 0.63 -16.57 4.64
C SER A 72 0.17 -16.30 3.20
N THR A 73 -0.95 -15.58 3.04
CA THR A 73 -1.46 -15.15 1.73
C THR A 73 -0.67 -13.94 1.19
N ASP A 74 0.01 -13.21 2.07
CA ASP A 74 0.89 -12.12 1.72
C ASP A 74 2.19 -12.66 1.08
N ARG A 75 2.22 -12.68 -0.25
CA ARG A 75 3.32 -13.24 -1.05
C ARG A 75 3.89 -12.21 -2.00
N LEU A 76 5.09 -11.73 -1.68
CA LEU A 76 5.88 -10.88 -2.56
C LEU A 76 6.89 -11.74 -3.33
N PHE A 77 6.81 -11.70 -4.67
CA PHE A 77 7.74 -12.40 -5.55
C PHE A 77 8.97 -11.55 -5.88
N LYS A 78 10.09 -12.21 -6.16
CA LYS A 78 11.28 -11.60 -6.74
C LYS A 78 10.91 -10.91 -8.06
N PRO A 79 11.48 -9.74 -8.37
CA PRO A 79 11.06 -8.97 -9.54
C PRO A 79 11.32 -9.68 -10.88
N GLU A 80 12.29 -10.59 -10.93
CA GLU A 80 12.58 -11.39 -12.13
C GLU A 80 11.60 -12.57 -12.32
N ALA A 81 10.83 -12.92 -11.29
CA ALA A 81 9.83 -13.98 -11.36
C ALA A 81 8.58 -13.46 -12.07
N THR A 82 8.62 -13.32 -13.39
CA THR A 82 7.46 -12.84 -14.16
C THR A 82 6.44 -13.95 -14.41
N HIS A 83 5.19 -13.70 -14.05
CA HIS A 83 4.06 -14.58 -14.37
C HIS A 83 3.51 -14.27 -15.76
N HIS A 84 3.65 -15.24 -16.66
CA HIS A 84 3.05 -15.20 -18.00
C HIS A 84 1.80 -16.08 -18.07
N SER A 85 0.90 -15.86 -19.05
CA SER A 85 -0.30 -16.70 -19.23
C SER A 85 0.00 -18.19 -19.44
N ASN A 86 1.23 -18.52 -19.88
CA ASN A 86 1.71 -19.88 -20.09
C ASN A 86 2.55 -20.42 -18.92
N CYS A 87 2.53 -19.75 -17.77
CA CYS A 87 3.21 -20.22 -16.57
C CYS A 87 2.59 -21.55 -16.13
N ALA A 88 3.41 -22.51 -15.72
CA ALA A 88 2.91 -23.72 -15.07
C ALA A 88 2.05 -23.33 -13.87
N VAL A 89 0.95 -24.06 -13.63
CA VAL A 89 -0.03 -23.80 -12.56
C VAL A 89 0.64 -23.62 -11.19
N ASP A 90 1.84 -24.17 -11.02
CA ASP A 90 2.58 -24.18 -9.76
C ASP A 90 3.50 -22.98 -9.54
N CYS A 91 3.62 -22.03 -10.48
CA CYS A 91 4.57 -20.93 -10.32
C CYS A 91 4.21 -19.96 -9.18
N VAL A 92 2.95 -19.96 -8.74
CA VAL A 92 2.43 -19.23 -7.58
C VAL A 92 2.78 -19.93 -6.24
N TYR A 93 3.15 -21.22 -6.28
CA TYR A 93 3.51 -22.02 -5.10
C TYR A 93 5.03 -22.23 -4.94
N ASP A 94 5.83 -21.72 -5.88
CA ASP A 94 7.29 -21.84 -5.84
C ASP A 94 7.91 -20.87 -4.81
N SER A 95 8.14 -21.39 -3.61
CA SER A 95 8.72 -20.62 -2.50
C SER A 95 10.13 -20.08 -2.79
N SER A 96 10.86 -20.65 -3.76
CA SER A 96 12.19 -20.16 -4.14
C SER A 96 12.16 -18.79 -4.84
N LYS A 97 10.99 -18.42 -5.39
CA LYS A 97 10.74 -17.15 -6.05
C LYS A 97 10.18 -16.08 -5.12
N LEU A 98 9.86 -16.42 -3.87
CA LEU A 98 9.38 -15.47 -2.88
C LEU A 98 10.54 -14.69 -2.26
N ILE A 99 10.27 -13.44 -1.91
CA ILE A 99 11.13 -12.63 -1.06
C ILE A 99 10.84 -13.03 0.38
N SER A 100 11.87 -13.39 1.14
CA SER A 100 11.74 -13.65 2.57
C SER A 100 11.51 -12.32 3.29
N ARG A 101 10.41 -12.25 4.05
CA ARG A 101 10.03 -11.09 4.85
C ARG A 101 9.96 -11.52 6.31
N HIS A 102 10.35 -10.63 7.22
CA HIS A 102 10.25 -10.91 8.65
C HIS A 102 8.77 -11.04 9.06
N GLY A 103 8.48 -11.87 10.04
CA GLY A 103 7.15 -11.82 10.68
C GLY A 103 6.99 -10.46 11.34
N GLY A 104 5.83 -9.81 11.15
CA GLY A 104 5.56 -8.53 11.81
C GLY A 104 5.68 -8.69 13.33
N THR A 105 6.13 -7.64 14.00
CA THR A 105 6.26 -7.65 15.48
C THR A 105 4.92 -7.32 16.15
N GLU A 106 4.77 -7.63 17.45
CA GLU A 106 3.57 -7.20 18.20
C GLU A 106 3.48 -5.67 18.36
N GLU A 107 4.59 -4.97 18.14
CA GLU A 107 4.70 -3.51 18.23
C GLU A 107 4.29 -2.81 16.91
N GLU A 108 4.18 -3.56 15.81
CA GLU A 108 3.75 -3.03 14.51
C GLU A 108 2.23 -3.03 14.38
N ASP A 109 1.69 -1.86 14.02
CA ASP A 109 0.29 -1.74 13.65
C ASP A 109 -0.03 -2.66 12.46
N ASN A 110 -1.20 -3.31 12.52
CA ASN A 110 -1.70 -4.15 11.44
C ASN A 110 -3.20 -3.85 11.20
N PRO A 111 -3.56 -3.25 10.05
CA PRO A 111 -2.69 -2.86 8.93
C PRO A 111 -1.72 -1.75 9.31
N ALA A 112 -0.59 -1.57 8.62
CA ALA A 112 0.25 -0.39 8.81
C ALA A 112 -0.29 0.81 8.00
N ILE A 113 0.03 2.04 8.43
CA ILE A 113 -0.26 3.27 7.68
C ILE A 113 1.05 3.95 7.29
N ASP A 114 1.39 3.90 6.01
CA ASP A 114 2.55 4.57 5.45
C ASP A 114 2.17 5.92 4.82
N TYR A 115 2.99 6.93 5.08
CA TYR A 115 2.82 8.28 4.52
C TYR A 115 3.93 8.57 3.51
N GLY A 116 3.59 8.79 2.24
CA GLY A 116 4.59 9.06 1.22
C GLY A 116 4.04 9.22 -0.19
N LEU A 117 4.90 8.99 -1.19
CA LEU A 117 4.58 9.23 -2.58
C LEU A 117 3.76 8.07 -3.18
N ILE A 118 2.65 8.42 -3.81
CA ILE A 118 1.79 7.51 -4.57
C ILE A 118 1.97 7.83 -6.07
N ALA A 119 2.40 6.86 -6.86
CA ALA A 119 2.55 7.02 -8.31
C ALA A 119 1.22 6.80 -9.03
N SER A 120 0.86 7.75 -9.89
CA SER A 120 -0.40 7.74 -10.65
C SER A 120 -0.18 7.50 -12.14
N ALA A 121 -0.96 6.61 -12.74
CA ALA A 121 -0.95 6.39 -14.19
C ALA A 121 -2.35 6.05 -14.74
N ASN A 122 -2.50 6.07 -16.06
CA ASN A 122 -3.72 5.62 -16.75
C ASN A 122 -3.74 4.10 -16.99
N GLN A 123 -2.63 3.41 -16.73
CA GLN A 123 -2.48 1.97 -16.91
C GLN A 123 -2.00 1.34 -15.61
N GLN A 124 -2.45 0.11 -15.35
CA GLN A 124 -2.03 -0.66 -14.18
C GLN A 124 -0.54 -1.01 -14.30
N MET A 125 0.22 -0.76 -13.23
CA MET A 125 1.59 -1.25 -13.08
C MET A 125 1.59 -2.77 -12.91
N LYS A 126 2.39 -3.47 -13.72
CA LYS A 126 2.50 -4.95 -13.71
C LYS A 126 3.94 -5.44 -13.87
N ASP A 127 4.90 -4.52 -13.85
CA ASP A 127 6.31 -4.80 -14.06
C ASP A 127 7.05 -4.52 -12.76
N ALA A 128 7.46 -5.59 -12.09
CA ALA A 128 8.15 -5.52 -10.80
C ALA A 128 9.51 -4.80 -10.89
N LEU A 129 10.21 -4.89 -12.03
CA LEU A 129 11.49 -4.21 -12.22
C LEU A 129 11.29 -2.70 -12.32
N ILE A 130 10.26 -2.25 -13.06
CA ILE A 130 9.92 -0.83 -13.15
C ILE A 130 9.41 -0.33 -11.80
N ARG A 131 8.56 -1.10 -11.12
CA ARG A 131 8.07 -0.82 -9.77
C ARG A 131 9.24 -0.58 -8.79
N ASP A 132 10.17 -1.53 -8.71
CA ASP A 132 11.31 -1.47 -7.78
C ASP A 132 12.24 -0.31 -8.11
N ARG A 133 12.46 -0.04 -9.40
CA ARG A 133 13.22 1.12 -9.85
C ARG A 133 12.58 2.43 -9.39
N LEU A 134 11.28 2.60 -9.59
CA LEU A 134 10.56 3.81 -9.18
C LEU A 134 10.49 3.96 -7.65
N ALA A 135 10.30 2.85 -6.93
CA ALA A 135 10.37 2.84 -5.47
C ALA A 135 11.75 3.29 -4.97
N TYR A 136 12.84 2.83 -5.61
CA TYR A 136 14.20 3.23 -5.24
C TYR A 136 14.52 4.68 -5.62
N GLU A 137 14.25 5.08 -6.86
CA GLU A 137 14.66 6.39 -7.40
C GLU A 137 13.78 7.55 -6.90
N LYS A 138 12.50 7.28 -6.60
CA LYS A 138 11.49 8.30 -6.30
C LYS A 138 10.82 8.12 -4.95
N ASP A 139 11.17 7.09 -4.20
CA ASP A 139 10.55 6.78 -2.90
C ASP A 139 9.02 6.54 -3.02
N VAL A 140 8.60 5.95 -4.16
CA VAL A 140 7.19 5.58 -4.39
C VAL A 140 6.82 4.39 -3.52
N LEU A 141 5.71 4.53 -2.78
CA LEU A 141 5.20 3.50 -1.88
C LEU A 141 4.12 2.62 -2.52
N CYS A 142 3.27 3.19 -3.37
CA CYS A 142 2.27 2.41 -4.11
C CYS A 142 1.92 3.03 -5.47
N PHE A 143 1.26 2.23 -6.30
CA PHE A 143 0.86 2.59 -7.66
C PHE A 143 -0.65 2.55 -7.74
N GLU A 144 -1.25 3.60 -8.29
CA GLU A 144 -2.69 3.68 -8.46
C GLU A 144 -3.04 4.27 -9.83
N MET A 145 -4.35 4.25 -10.13
CA MET A 145 -4.88 4.77 -11.37
C MET A 145 -5.85 5.92 -11.12
N GLY A 146 -5.54 7.08 -11.72
CA GLY A 146 -6.48 8.17 -11.91
C GLY A 146 -6.40 9.34 -10.92
N ALA A 147 -5.70 9.23 -9.79
CA ALA A 147 -5.68 10.34 -8.82
C ALA A 147 -5.01 11.61 -9.35
N ALA A 148 -3.96 11.51 -10.17
CA ALA A 148 -3.27 12.69 -10.72
C ALA A 148 -4.19 13.59 -11.57
N GLY A 149 -5.21 13.02 -12.22
CA GLY A 149 -6.20 13.80 -12.96
C GLY A 149 -7.08 14.66 -12.06
N LEU A 150 -7.39 14.16 -10.85
CA LEU A 150 -8.22 14.87 -9.86
C LEU A 150 -7.43 15.92 -9.08
N MET A 151 -6.15 15.64 -8.77
CA MET A 151 -5.27 16.55 -8.03
C MET A 151 -5.05 17.89 -8.77
N ASN A 152 -5.15 17.90 -10.10
CA ASN A 152 -5.08 19.11 -10.91
C ASN A 152 -6.33 19.99 -10.82
N LEU A 153 -7.44 19.46 -10.29
CA LEU A 153 -8.74 20.14 -10.26
C LEU A 153 -9.11 20.68 -8.88
N PHE A 154 -8.72 19.99 -7.81
CA PHE A 154 -8.99 20.44 -6.44
C PHE A 154 -8.00 19.85 -5.43
N PRO A 155 -7.81 20.52 -4.26
CA PRO A 155 -7.04 19.96 -3.16
C PRO A 155 -7.65 18.65 -2.66
N CYS A 156 -6.90 17.56 -2.70
CA CYS A 156 -7.36 16.26 -2.22
C CYS A 156 -6.24 15.47 -1.55
N LEU A 157 -6.65 14.55 -0.67
CA LEU A 157 -5.80 13.57 -0.03
C LEU A 157 -6.11 12.21 -0.67
N VAL A 158 -5.07 11.52 -1.14
CA VAL A 158 -5.22 10.18 -1.74
C VAL A 158 -4.88 9.15 -0.68
N ILE A 159 -5.81 8.23 -0.43
CA ILE A 159 -5.64 7.10 0.49
C ILE A 159 -5.88 5.82 -0.29
N ARG A 160 -4.92 4.89 -0.25
CA ARG A 160 -4.98 3.61 -0.97
C ARG A 160 -4.70 2.46 -0.01
N GLY A 161 -5.57 1.45 -0.02
CA GLY A 161 -5.25 0.15 0.57
C GLY A 161 -4.44 -0.68 -0.44
N ILE A 162 -3.45 -1.41 0.05
CA ILE A 162 -2.60 -2.28 -0.77
C ILE A 162 -3.32 -3.61 -0.99
N CYS A 163 -3.64 -3.90 -2.25
CA CYS A 163 -4.32 -5.13 -2.65
C CYS A 163 -3.49 -6.02 -3.59
N ASP A 164 -2.46 -5.49 -4.21
CA ASP A 164 -1.49 -6.23 -5.02
C ASP A 164 -0.09 -5.61 -4.89
N TYR A 165 0.90 -6.34 -5.41
CA TYR A 165 2.30 -5.87 -5.44
C TYR A 165 2.67 -5.15 -6.72
N SER A 166 1.71 -4.75 -7.55
CA SER A 166 1.97 -4.06 -8.82
C SER A 166 2.96 -4.82 -9.71
N ASP A 167 2.92 -6.15 -9.66
CA ASP A 167 3.69 -7.04 -10.50
C ASP A 167 2.77 -7.88 -11.41
N SER A 168 3.36 -8.87 -12.08
CA SER A 168 2.62 -9.76 -12.97
C SER A 168 1.73 -10.77 -12.23
N HIS A 169 1.95 -10.99 -10.94
CA HIS A 169 1.15 -11.92 -10.14
C HIS A 169 -0.09 -11.19 -9.63
N LYS A 170 -1.24 -11.58 -10.15
CA LYS A 170 -2.50 -11.10 -9.59
C LYS A 170 -2.73 -11.77 -8.24
N ASN A 171 -2.94 -10.96 -7.21
CA ASN A 171 -3.61 -11.43 -6.01
C ASN A 171 -5.08 -11.61 -6.34
N GLN A 172 -5.51 -12.86 -6.49
CA GLN A 172 -6.92 -13.23 -6.61
C GLN A 172 -7.31 -13.89 -5.29
N GLU A 173 -8.02 -13.15 -4.45
CA GLU A 173 -8.78 -13.66 -3.31
C GLU A 173 -10.24 -13.19 -3.39
#